data_AF-A0A4R1R8E2-F1
#
_entry.id   AF-A0A4R1R8E2-F1
#
_cell.length_a   1.000
_cell.length_b   1.000
_cell.length_c   1.000
_cell.angle_alpha   90.00
_cell.angle_beta   90.00
_cell.angle_gamma   90.00
#
_symmetry.space_group_name_H-M   'P 1'
#
loop_
_entity.id
_entity.type
_entity.pdbx_description
1 polymer ?
#
loop_
_entity_poly.entity_id
_entity_poly.type
_entity_poly.pdbx_seq_one_letter_code
_entity_poly.pdbx_strand_id
1 'polypeptide(L)'
;MLRSSNLTVHPAVYQVVLSGSRGPKGGCRPDSDIDLSLFVTLNSGMEGIHQAEILREVLETTLNSWKAPVELDIVAVFDKQDCGLRCFQAFDHSDGLCPKMADDCLGLYKLQKGFAGYVPPIGVQIRKIFPWIIVWERETPPNH
;
A
#
# COMPACT_ATOMS: atom_id res chain seq x y z
N MET A 1 -8.18 5.33 -16.67
CA MET A 1 -7.91 6.17 -15.48
C MET A 1 -6.48 5.99 -14.99
N LEU A 2 -6.09 4.88 -14.34
CA LEU A 2 -4.72 4.75 -13.79
C LEU A 2 -3.59 4.98 -14.83
N ARG A 3 -3.72 4.43 -16.05
CA ARG A 3 -2.74 4.67 -17.14
C ARG A 3 -2.73 6.11 -17.65
N SER A 4 -3.89 6.75 -17.77
CA SER A 4 -4.01 8.15 -18.21
C SER A 4 -3.61 9.14 -17.12
N SER A 5 -3.59 8.71 -15.85
CA SER A 5 -3.22 9.51 -14.68
C SER A 5 -1.71 9.57 -14.42
N ASN A 6 -0.90 8.93 -15.27
CA ASN A 6 0.56 8.84 -15.10
C ASN A 6 0.98 8.21 -13.76
N LEU A 7 0.33 7.10 -13.38
CA LEU A 7 0.74 6.31 -12.22
C LEU A 7 2.16 5.76 -12.44
N THR A 8 3.13 6.36 -11.75
CA THR A 8 4.53 5.92 -11.73
C THR A 8 4.82 5.33 -10.35
N VAL A 9 5.49 4.18 -10.30
CA VAL A 9 5.87 3.54 -9.03
C VAL A 9 7.38 3.47 -8.90
N HIS A 10 7.87 3.61 -7.67
CA HIS A 10 9.30 3.49 -7.36
C HIS A 10 9.80 2.05 -7.59
N PRO A 11 11.08 1.83 -7.97
CA PRO A 11 11.63 0.49 -8.20
C PRO A 11 11.56 -0.48 -7.01
N ALA A 12 11.40 0.00 -5.78
CA ALA A 12 11.18 -0.85 -4.61
C ALA A 12 9.74 -1.39 -4.49
N VAL A 13 8.79 -0.86 -5.27
CA VAL A 13 7.40 -1.34 -5.28
C VAL A 13 7.30 -2.59 -6.15
N TYR A 14 6.81 -3.68 -5.58
CA TYR A 14 6.59 -4.94 -6.30
C TYR A 14 5.11 -5.22 -6.59
N GLN A 15 4.19 -4.61 -5.84
CA GLN A 15 2.75 -4.79 -6.06
C GLN A 15 1.99 -3.50 -5.71
N VAL A 16 0.90 -3.24 -6.44
CA VAL A 16 -0.03 -2.15 -6.17
C VAL A 16 -1.44 -2.72 -6.05
N VAL A 17 -2.07 -2.42 -4.92
CA VAL A 17 -3.43 -2.86 -4.61
C VAL A 17 -4.35 -1.64 -4.56
N LEU A 18 -5.49 -1.76 -5.23
CA LEU A 18 -6.59 -0.79 -5.19
C LEU A 18 -7.65 -1.25 -4.20
N SER A 19 -8.00 -0.35 -3.27
CA SER A 19 -9.04 -0.57 -2.26
C SER A 19 -10.01 0.62 -2.21
N GLY A 20 -10.83 0.70 -1.15
CA GLY A 20 -11.71 1.84 -0.92
C GLY A 20 -12.90 1.94 -1.89
N SER A 21 -13.44 3.14 -2.03
CA SER A 21 -14.72 3.38 -2.75
C SER A 21 -14.62 3.18 -4.26
N ARG A 22 -13.44 3.43 -4.85
CA ARG A 22 -13.13 3.14 -6.26
C ARG A 22 -12.61 1.72 -6.47
N GLY A 23 -12.41 0.97 -5.39
CA GLY A 23 -12.10 -0.45 -5.43
C GLY A 23 -13.34 -1.34 -5.58
N PRO A 24 -13.21 -2.64 -5.34
CA PRO A 24 -14.29 -3.62 -5.59
C PRO A 24 -15.54 -3.43 -4.73
N LYS A 25 -15.41 -2.77 -3.58
CA LYS A 25 -16.54 -2.41 -2.74
C LYS A 25 -17.53 -1.46 -3.44
N GLY A 26 -17.04 -0.69 -4.41
CA GLY A 26 -17.83 0.27 -5.17
C GLY A 26 -18.35 1.45 -4.33
N GLY A 27 -19.34 2.16 -4.90
CA GLY A 27 -19.94 3.34 -4.27
C GLY A 27 -19.15 4.63 -4.47
N CYS A 28 -18.21 4.67 -5.42
CA CYS A 28 -17.49 5.89 -5.75
C CYS A 28 -18.43 6.95 -6.36
N ARG A 29 -18.18 8.20 -5.94
CA ARG A 29 -18.68 9.41 -6.59
C ARG A 29 -17.64 9.86 -7.62
N PRO A 30 -18.01 10.74 -8.57
CA PRO A 30 -17.08 11.25 -9.57
C PRO A 30 -15.80 11.88 -8.98
N ASP A 31 -15.91 12.46 -7.79
CA ASP A 31 -14.88 13.15 -7.02
C ASP A 31 -14.22 12.30 -5.93
N SER A 32 -14.62 11.04 -5.76
CA SER A 32 -14.01 10.18 -4.74
C SER A 32 -12.51 10.02 -4.95
N ASP A 33 -11.77 9.89 -3.86
CA ASP A 33 -10.33 9.64 -3.88
C ASP A 33 -10.01 8.24 -4.43
N ILE A 34 -8.77 8.02 -4.86
CA ILE A 34 -8.24 6.70 -5.17
C ILE A 34 -7.34 6.24 -4.03
N ASP A 35 -7.69 5.12 -3.40
CA ASP A 35 -6.89 4.49 -2.35
C ASP A 35 -5.96 3.40 -2.91
N LEU A 36 -4.65 3.65 -2.96
CA LEU A 36 -3.63 2.66 -3.34
C LEU A 36 -2.74 2.24 -2.17
N SER A 37 -2.52 0.93 -2.07
CA SER A 37 -1.47 0.36 -1.22
C SER A 37 -0.29 -0.05 -2.11
N LEU A 38 0.88 0.54 -1.87
CA LEU A 38 2.12 0.27 -2.59
C LEU A 38 2.96 -0.70 -1.75
N PHE A 39 3.09 -1.94 -2.19
CA PHE A 39 3.86 -2.96 -1.49
C PHE A 39 5.33 -2.83 -1.83
N VAL A 40 6.15 -2.63 -0.81
CA VAL A 40 7.55 -2.27 -0.90
C VAL A 40 8.42 -3.40 -0.39
N THR A 41 9.46 -3.74 -1.15
CA THR A 41 10.54 -4.59 -0.66
C THR A 41 11.61 -3.72 -0.03
N LEU A 42 11.93 -4.06 1.22
CA LEU A 42 13.03 -3.45 1.96
C LEU A 42 14.14 -4.49 2.08
N ASN A 43 15.37 -4.10 1.82
CA ASN A 43 16.54 -4.91 2.11
C ASN A 43 16.62 -5.23 3.61
N SER A 44 16.94 -6.48 3.93
CA SER A 44 17.21 -6.94 5.29
C SER A 44 18.27 -6.06 5.96
N GLY A 45 17.96 -5.51 7.14
CA GLY A 45 18.86 -4.66 7.92
C GLY A 45 18.70 -3.15 7.69
N MET A 46 17.76 -2.71 6.84
CA MET A 46 17.36 -1.30 6.79
C MET A 46 16.35 -1.01 7.90
N GLU A 47 16.78 -0.30 8.93
CA GLU A 47 15.93 0.14 10.04
C GLU A 47 16.04 1.65 10.28
N GLY A 48 15.05 2.21 10.95
CA GLY A 48 15.07 3.60 11.41
C GLY A 48 14.98 4.61 10.26
N ILE A 49 15.96 5.52 10.19
CA ILE A 49 15.95 6.68 9.28
C ILE A 49 16.01 6.25 7.80
N HIS A 50 16.94 5.34 7.46
CA HIS A 50 17.11 4.88 6.07
C HIS A 50 15.83 4.23 5.52
N GLN A 51 15.15 3.43 6.35
CA GLN A 51 13.87 2.84 5.97
C GLN A 51 12.81 3.92 5.74
N ALA A 52 12.72 4.93 6.61
CA ALA A 52 11.76 6.01 6.47
C ALA A 52 12.03 6.87 5.21
N GLU A 53 13.29 7.09 4.86
CA GLU A 53 13.69 7.80 3.64
C GLU A 53 13.23 7.06 2.37
N ILE A 54 13.46 5.75 2.28
CA ILE A 54 13.02 4.94 1.14
C ILE A 54 11.50 4.90 1.06
N LEU A 55 10.81 4.69 2.18
CA LEU A 55 9.34 4.66 2.20
C LEU A 55 8.75 6.01 1.79
N ARG A 56 9.38 7.11 2.20
CA ARG A 56 9.01 8.46 1.77
C ARG A 56 9.22 8.63 0.26
N GLU A 57 10.39 8.27 -0.25
CA GLU A 57 10.72 8.38 -1.68
C GLU A 57 9.77 7.56 -2.57
N VAL A 58 9.35 6.37 -2.10
CA VAL A 58 8.33 5.54 -2.76
C VAL A 58 7.02 6.32 -2.94
N LEU A 59 6.56 6.99 -1.87
CA LEU A 59 5.32 7.76 -1.91
C LEU A 59 5.46 9.02 -2.78
N GLU A 60 6.55 9.77 -2.60
CA GLU A 60 6.83 10.98 -3.37
C GLU A 60 6.94 10.70 -4.87
N THR A 61 7.60 9.60 -5.28
CA THR A 61 7.69 9.18 -6.68
C THR A 61 6.31 9.07 -7.33
N THR A 62 5.37 8.47 -6.60
CA THR A 62 4.01 8.22 -7.08
C THR A 62 3.19 9.51 -7.08
N LEU A 63 3.22 10.28 -5.98
CA LEU A 63 2.46 11.52 -5.83
C LEU A 63 2.91 12.60 -6.81
N ASN A 64 4.22 12.79 -6.98
CA ASN A 64 4.78 13.82 -7.87
C ASN A 64 4.50 13.52 -9.36
N SER A 65 4.27 12.25 -9.70
CA SER A 65 3.95 11.83 -11.06
C SER A 65 2.46 11.86 -11.37
N TRP A 66 1.60 11.91 -10.35
CA TRP A 66 0.16 11.79 -10.50
C TRP A 66 -0.46 13.01 -11.18
N LYS A 67 -1.27 12.79 -12.22
CA LYS A 67 -1.88 13.85 -13.06
C LYS A 67 -3.39 13.73 -13.20
N ALA A 68 -4.08 13.07 -12.26
CA ALA A 68 -5.53 12.97 -12.31
C ALA A 68 -6.22 14.14 -11.60
N PRO A 69 -7.48 14.45 -11.98
CA PRO A 69 -8.29 15.46 -11.29
C PRO A 69 -8.84 14.99 -9.93
N VAL A 70 -8.56 13.74 -9.53
CA VAL A 70 -9.00 13.17 -8.24
C VAL A 70 -7.79 13.00 -7.34
N GLU A 71 -8.01 13.13 -6.03
CA GLU A 71 -6.98 12.90 -5.03
C GLU A 71 -6.53 11.44 -5.05
N LEU A 72 -5.24 11.23 -4.78
CA LEU A 72 -4.63 9.93 -4.67
C LEU A 72 -4.19 9.72 -3.22
N ASP A 73 -4.91 8.85 -2.51
CA ASP A 73 -4.58 8.39 -1.17
C ASP A 73 -3.69 7.16 -1.25
N ILE A 74 -2.40 7.32 -0.88
CA ILE A 74 -1.43 6.23 -0.94
C ILE A 74 -0.82 5.89 0.42
N VAL A 75 -0.52 4.61 0.58
CA VAL A 75 0.24 4.07 1.71
C VAL A 75 1.32 3.12 1.21
N ALA A 76 2.51 3.21 1.79
CA ALA A 76 3.57 2.25 1.57
C ALA A 76 3.39 1.13 2.58
N VAL A 77 3.30 -0.09 2.07
CA VAL A 77 3.08 -1.32 2.82
C VAL A 77 4.36 -2.14 2.77
N PHE A 78 4.86 -2.58 3.91
CA PHE A 78 6.07 -3.39 3.99
C PHE A 78 5.93 -4.50 5.02
N ASP A 79 6.72 -5.55 4.85
CA ASP A 79 6.76 -6.66 5.78
C ASP A 79 7.69 -6.32 6.95
N LYS A 80 7.11 -6.17 8.14
CA LYS A 80 7.86 -5.78 9.35
C LYS A 80 8.50 -6.98 10.04
N GLN A 81 7.92 -8.17 9.89
CA GLN A 81 8.33 -9.39 10.62
C GLN A 81 8.55 -10.59 9.70
N ASP A 82 8.77 -10.35 8.41
CA ASP A 82 9.03 -11.39 7.40
C ASP A 82 7.93 -12.47 7.35
N CYS A 83 6.67 -12.03 7.42
CA CYS A 83 5.50 -12.92 7.38
C CYS A 83 5.03 -13.25 5.95
N GLY A 84 5.68 -12.68 4.93
CA GLY A 84 5.32 -12.74 3.52
C GLY A 84 4.05 -11.98 3.15
N LEU A 85 3.51 -11.15 4.05
CA LEU A 85 2.28 -10.37 3.88
C LEU A 85 1.11 -11.16 3.27
N ARG A 86 0.99 -12.45 3.63
CA ARG A 86 0.05 -13.40 3.00
C ARG A 86 -1.42 -12.98 3.08
N CYS A 87 -1.76 -12.15 4.08
CA CYS A 87 -3.02 -11.43 4.16
C CYS A 87 -3.44 -10.77 2.85
N PHE A 88 -2.46 -10.22 2.12
CA PHE A 88 -2.68 -9.38 0.94
C PHE A 88 -2.81 -10.16 -0.37
N GLN A 89 -2.72 -11.48 -0.30
CA GLN A 89 -2.81 -12.37 -1.47
C GLN A 89 -4.26 -12.77 -1.80
N ALA A 90 -5.23 -12.53 -0.90
CA ALA A 90 -6.63 -12.87 -1.13
C ALA A 90 -7.46 -11.63 -1.52
N PHE A 91 -8.56 -11.85 -2.25
CA PHE A 91 -9.51 -10.79 -2.60
C PHE A 91 -10.38 -10.34 -1.42
N ASP A 92 -10.73 -11.28 -0.53
CA ASP A 92 -11.55 -11.07 0.66
C ASP A 92 -10.75 -11.43 1.92
N HIS A 93 -11.19 -10.86 3.05
CA HIS A 93 -10.59 -11.18 4.33
C HIS A 93 -10.81 -12.66 4.68
N SER A 94 -9.71 -13.35 5.00
CA SER A 94 -9.73 -14.73 5.50
C SER A 94 -8.99 -14.81 6.83
N ASP A 95 -9.66 -15.27 7.88
CA ASP A 95 -9.06 -15.46 9.20
C ASP A 95 -7.88 -16.45 9.16
N GLY A 96 -7.86 -17.37 8.19
CA GLY A 96 -6.76 -18.31 7.98
C GLY A 96 -5.51 -17.68 7.34
N LEU A 97 -5.67 -16.60 6.57
CA LEU A 97 -4.57 -15.84 5.97
C LEU A 97 -4.17 -14.63 6.82
N CYS A 98 -5.11 -14.12 7.61
CA CYS A 98 -4.97 -12.99 8.52
C CYS A 98 -5.26 -13.38 9.96
N PRO A 99 -4.39 -14.18 10.60
CA PRO A 99 -4.45 -14.38 12.04
C PRO A 99 -4.27 -13.05 12.78
N LYS A 100 -4.76 -12.92 14.01
CA LYS A 100 -4.65 -11.68 14.81
C LYS A 100 -3.21 -11.15 14.97
N MET A 101 -2.20 -11.99 14.78
CA MET A 101 -0.78 -11.59 14.78
C MET A 101 -0.32 -10.94 13.47
N ALA A 102 -1.12 -11.00 12.40
CA ALA A 102 -0.80 -10.37 11.12
C ALA A 102 -0.81 -8.84 11.19
N ASP A 103 -1.57 -8.25 12.12
CA ASP A 103 -1.55 -6.81 12.40
C ASP A 103 -0.15 -6.35 12.89
N ASP A 104 0.59 -7.21 13.59
CA ASP A 104 1.95 -6.94 14.06
C ASP A 104 3.02 -7.16 12.97
N CYS A 105 2.67 -7.90 11.91
CA CYS A 105 3.58 -8.19 10.80
C CYS A 105 3.55 -7.10 9.72
N LEU A 106 2.51 -6.27 9.69
CA LEU A 106 2.34 -5.22 8.71
C LEU A 106 3.01 -3.92 9.14
N GLY A 107 3.83 -3.37 8.26
CA GLY A 107 4.30 -2.00 8.33
C GLY A 107 3.55 -1.09 7.38
N LEU A 108 3.14 0.08 7.86
CA LEU A 108 2.48 1.11 7.05
C LEU A 108 3.21 2.45 7.21
N TYR A 109 3.46 3.14 6.10
CA TYR A 109 4.00 4.49 6.08
C TYR A 109 3.16 5.38 5.16
N LYS A 110 2.82 6.60 5.62
CA LYS A 110 1.98 7.54 4.88
C LYS A 110 2.61 8.93 4.78
N LEU A 111 2.28 9.62 3.70
CA LEU A 111 2.67 11.01 3.42
C LEU A 111 1.47 11.79 2.89
N GLN A 112 0.51 12.14 3.77
CA GLN A 112 -0.70 12.87 3.35
C GLN A 112 -1.31 13.69 4.48
N LYS A 113 -2.03 14.76 4.13
CA LYS A 113 -2.88 15.56 5.06
C LYS A 113 -2.12 16.03 6.32
N GLY A 114 -0.86 16.42 6.15
CA GLY A 114 0.03 16.89 7.24
C GLY A 114 0.68 15.77 8.05
N PHE A 115 0.41 14.51 7.74
CA PHE A 115 1.05 13.34 8.35
C PHE A 115 2.17 12.79 7.47
N ALA A 116 3.34 12.57 8.07
CA ALA A 116 4.49 11.95 7.43
C ALA A 116 5.17 11.00 8.42
N GLY A 117 4.96 9.69 8.26
CA GLY A 117 5.54 8.73 9.19
C GLY A 117 4.90 7.35 9.18
N TYR A 118 5.37 6.51 10.11
CA TYR A 118 4.83 5.18 10.36
C TYR A 118 3.44 5.28 10.98
N VAL A 119 2.48 4.55 10.41
CA VAL A 119 1.14 4.43 10.97
C VAL A 119 1.21 3.44 12.14
N PRO A 120 0.84 3.83 13.37
CA PRO A 120 0.84 2.92 14.51
C PRO A 120 -0.17 1.80 14.29
N PRO A 121 0.08 0.58 14.80
CA PRO A 121 -0.83 -0.55 14.64
C PRO A 121 -2.19 -0.32 15.33
N ILE A 122 -2.24 0.59 16.31
CA ILE A 122 -3.47 0.96 17.01
C ILE A 122 -4.48 1.54 16.03
N GLY A 123 -5.55 0.79 15.76
CA GLY A 123 -6.66 1.21 14.91
C GLY A 123 -6.57 0.77 13.44
N VAL A 124 -5.50 0.09 13.03
CA VAL A 124 -5.44 -0.55 11.72
C VAL A 124 -6.36 -1.76 11.74
N GLN A 125 -7.50 -1.66 11.06
CA GLN A 125 -8.46 -2.76 10.92
C GLN A 125 -8.34 -3.33 9.51
N ILE A 126 -7.44 -4.29 9.30
CA ILE A 126 -7.17 -4.88 7.98
C ILE A 126 -8.44 -5.38 7.30
N ARG A 127 -9.37 -5.97 8.07
CA ARG A 127 -10.72 -6.36 7.62
C ARG A 127 -11.49 -5.26 6.87
N LYS A 128 -11.28 -3.99 7.21
CA LYS A 128 -12.01 -2.86 6.60
C LYS A 128 -11.44 -2.42 5.25
N ILE A 129 -10.23 -2.86 4.91
CA ILE A 129 -9.55 -2.52 3.64
C ILE A 129 -10.08 -3.42 2.51
N PHE A 130 -10.55 -4.63 2.85
CA PHE A 130 -11.19 -5.55 1.93
C PHE A 130 -12.60 -5.12 1.51
N PRO A 131 -13.08 -5.55 0.32
CA PRO A 131 -12.33 -6.26 -0.71
C PRO A 131 -11.36 -5.34 -1.45
N TRP A 132 -10.29 -5.90 -2.03
CA TRP A 132 -9.35 -5.16 -2.87
C TRP A 132 -9.00 -5.93 -4.14
N ILE A 133 -8.27 -5.29 -5.05
CA ILE A 133 -7.71 -5.94 -6.24
C ILE A 133 -6.27 -5.52 -6.47
N ILE A 134 -5.46 -6.46 -6.94
CA ILE A 134 -4.12 -6.18 -7.46
C ILE A 134 -4.32 -5.51 -8.83
N VAL A 135 -3.88 -4.25 -8.96
CA VAL A 135 -3.98 -3.49 -10.22
C VAL A 135 -2.66 -3.46 -10.99
N TRP A 136 -1.57 -3.78 -10.31
CA TRP A 136 -0.25 -3.95 -10.90
C TRP A 136 0.62 -4.84 -10.02
N GLU A 137 1.45 -5.65 -10.64
CA GLU A 137 2.45 -6.48 -9.97
C GLU A 137 3.67 -6.59 -10.88
N ARG A 138 4.86 -6.68 -10.28
CA ARG A 138 6.10 -6.92 -11.02
C ARG A 138 6.18 -8.38 -11.43
N GLU A 139 6.55 -8.63 -12.69
CA GLU A 139 6.71 -9.98 -13.25
C GLU A 139 7.74 -10.85 -12.50
N THR A 140 8.61 -10.24 -11.69
CA THR A 140 9.53 -10.95 -10.80
C THR A 140 9.49 -10.28 -9.43
N PRO A 141 8.89 -10.88 -8.40
CA PRO A 141 9.02 -10.38 -7.04
C PRO A 141 10.51 -10.48 -6.65
N PRO A 142 11.06 -9.47 -5.96
CA PRO A 142 12.41 -9.60 -5.40
C PRO A 142 12.42 -10.78 -4.43
N ASN A 143 13.44 -11.62 -4.53
CA ASN A 143 13.57 -12.84 -3.74
C ASN A 143 13.36 -12.54 -2.24
N HIS A 144 12.37 -13.20 -1.64
CA HIS A 144 12.20 -13.31 -0.19
C HIS A 144 13.21 -14.33 0.35
#